data_AF-A0A537DXD4-F1
#
_entry.id   AF-A0A537DXD4-F1
#
_cell.length_a   1.000
_cell.length_b   1.000
_cell.length_c   1.000
_cell.angle_alpha   90.00
_cell.angle_beta   90.00
_cell.angle_gamma   90.00
#
_symmetry.space_group_name_H-M   'P 1'
#
loop_
_entity.id
_entity.type
_entity.pdbx_description
1 polymer ?
#
loop_
_entity_poly.entity_id
_entity_poly.type
_entity_poly.pdbx_seq_one_letter_code
_entity_poly.pdbx_strand_id
1 'polypeptide(L)'
;SGAGTSYLLAKAIDPKNVDLSPLAIVGCLGDQQDKGPKRSLIGLNSGILADAVQAKLVEVTQDLVLFGRQTRPIHRAIASTTTPFLPGLSGEEDRCLALLDSVNIPTKVEDRWRTISDLSLEEKKRLVDKIIQHMISLKLSGEVALELIGSVYTLTKEEPSTPLRDGREYASLLNSCGRMGKPGLGIALGLGDRGGSFEEAQQVYSEYRKFLSKYMNWITQDPKSLVQKGHLVIVRGEGVIDENMTGAVSSILSSSNLFGGSKVTLVVTATKEGESKVSARGTDQLIQKGLNLGKILQDLSPKFGGYGGGHDIAAGATVERQSLESFLTQFEKTIESSIK
;
A
#
# COMPACT_ATOMS: atom_id res chain seq x y z
N SER A 1 -14.75 -3.70 -4.52
CA SER A 1 -14.47 -3.12 -3.19
C SER A 1 -15.78 -2.68 -2.55
N GLY A 2 -15.77 -2.29 -1.27
CA GLY A 2 -16.95 -1.67 -0.64
C GLY A 2 -17.39 -0.39 -1.37
N ALA A 3 -16.43 0.45 -1.77
CA ALA A 3 -16.70 1.68 -2.52
C ALA A 3 -17.36 1.42 -3.89
N GLY A 4 -16.93 0.38 -4.60
CA GLY A 4 -17.54 -0.01 -5.88
C GLY A 4 -19.00 -0.43 -5.72
N THR A 5 -19.32 -1.23 -4.70
CA THR A 5 -20.71 -1.62 -4.40
C THR A 5 -21.57 -0.41 -4.05
N SER A 6 -21.07 0.49 -3.20
CA SER A 6 -21.78 1.72 -2.83
C SER A 6 -22.06 2.61 -4.04
N TYR A 7 -21.11 2.73 -4.97
CA TYR A 7 -21.29 3.48 -6.21
C TYR A 7 -22.36 2.88 -7.10
N LEU A 8 -22.35 1.55 -7.30
CA LEU A 8 -23.37 0.88 -8.12
C LEU A 8 -24.77 1.09 -7.55
N LEU A 9 -24.92 1.03 -6.22
CA LEU A 9 -26.17 1.37 -5.55
C LEU A 9 -26.55 2.84 -5.77
N ALA A 10 -25.62 3.78 -5.55
CA ALA A 10 -25.88 5.21 -5.74
C ALA A 10 -26.33 5.52 -7.17
N LYS A 11 -25.65 4.95 -8.18
CA LYS A 11 -26.00 5.11 -9.60
C LYS A 11 -27.37 4.50 -9.93
N ALA A 12 -27.75 3.39 -9.29
CA ALA A 12 -29.06 2.79 -9.45
C ALA A 12 -30.19 3.65 -8.84
N ILE A 13 -29.91 4.41 -7.77
CA ILE A 13 -30.85 5.36 -7.17
C ILE A 13 -31.03 6.59 -8.07
N ASP A 14 -29.94 7.18 -8.55
CA ASP A 14 -29.97 8.29 -9.50
C ASP A 14 -28.77 8.18 -10.47
N PRO A 15 -28.99 8.06 -11.79
CA PRO A 15 -27.93 8.03 -12.78
C PRO A 15 -26.95 9.23 -12.72
N LYS A 16 -27.37 10.37 -12.16
CA LYS A 16 -26.51 11.55 -11.95
C LYS A 16 -25.37 11.30 -10.98
N ASN A 17 -25.48 10.29 -10.11
CA ASN A 17 -24.42 9.87 -9.19
C ASN A 17 -23.20 9.26 -9.90
N VAL A 18 -23.12 9.34 -11.23
CA VAL A 18 -21.92 9.06 -12.02
C VAL A 18 -20.72 9.90 -11.57
N ASP A 19 -20.96 11.08 -11.00
CA ASP A 19 -19.97 11.97 -10.40
C ASP A 19 -19.25 11.38 -9.18
N LEU A 20 -19.81 10.36 -8.53
CA LEU A 20 -19.17 9.59 -7.45
C LEU A 20 -18.22 8.50 -7.94
N SER A 21 -18.15 8.25 -9.25
CA SER A 21 -17.28 7.20 -9.82
C SER A 21 -15.79 7.38 -9.48
N PRO A 22 -15.21 8.60 -9.40
CA PRO A 22 -13.81 8.77 -8.98
C PRO A 22 -13.53 8.23 -7.57
N LEU A 23 -14.45 8.44 -6.60
CA LEU A 23 -14.30 7.92 -5.24
C LEU A 23 -14.36 6.39 -5.20
N ALA A 24 -15.22 5.80 -6.03
CA ALA A 24 -15.28 4.35 -6.19
C ALA A 24 -13.93 3.81 -6.70
N ILE A 25 -13.32 4.47 -7.68
CA ILE A 25 -11.99 4.13 -8.20
C ILE A 25 -10.92 4.28 -7.12
N VAL A 26 -10.92 5.38 -6.37
CA VAL A 26 -10.00 5.59 -5.22
C VAL A 26 -10.12 4.43 -4.22
N GLY A 27 -11.34 4.03 -3.86
CA GLY A 27 -11.56 2.88 -2.98
C GLY A 27 -11.06 1.55 -3.57
N CYS A 28 -11.27 1.31 -4.86
CA CYS A 28 -10.74 0.12 -5.54
C CYS A 28 -9.21 0.08 -5.52
N LEU A 29 -8.56 1.23 -5.72
CA LEU A 29 -7.10 1.35 -5.69
C LEU A 29 -6.54 1.21 -4.27
N GLY A 30 -7.26 1.72 -3.27
CA GLY A 30 -6.95 1.52 -1.84
C GLY A 30 -6.98 0.06 -1.42
N ASP A 31 -7.94 -0.69 -1.95
CA ASP A 31 -8.07 -2.15 -1.79
C ASP A 31 -7.14 -2.95 -2.74
N GLN A 32 -6.27 -2.26 -3.50
CA GLN A 32 -5.34 -2.87 -4.46
C GLN A 32 -6.02 -3.79 -5.49
N GLN A 33 -7.22 -3.42 -5.96
CA GLN A 33 -8.02 -4.25 -6.88
C GLN A 33 -7.65 -4.12 -8.35
N ASP A 34 -6.64 -3.31 -8.69
CA ASP A 34 -6.10 -3.15 -10.03
C ASP A 34 -5.07 -4.24 -10.34
N LYS A 35 -5.50 -5.50 -10.20
CA LYS A 35 -4.69 -6.71 -10.38
C LYS A 35 -4.75 -7.28 -11.81
N GLY A 36 -5.36 -6.57 -12.75
CA GLY A 36 -5.36 -6.94 -14.17
C GLY A 36 -3.99 -6.69 -14.83
N PRO A 37 -3.83 -7.11 -16.10
CA PRO A 37 -2.62 -6.86 -16.88
C PRO A 37 -2.25 -5.36 -16.85
N LYS A 38 -0.97 -5.06 -16.61
CA LYS A 38 -0.46 -3.68 -16.48
C LYS A 38 -1.23 -2.85 -15.44
N ARG A 39 -1.57 -3.46 -14.30
CA ARG A 39 -2.32 -2.84 -13.20
C ARG A 39 -3.67 -2.24 -13.62
N SER A 40 -4.40 -2.97 -14.46
CA SER A 40 -5.73 -2.55 -14.90
C SER A 40 -6.80 -2.97 -13.88
N LEU A 41 -7.86 -2.16 -13.77
CA LEU A 41 -9.10 -2.55 -13.09
C LEU A 41 -9.87 -3.54 -13.96
N ILE A 42 -10.40 -4.60 -13.35
CA ILE A 42 -11.08 -5.71 -14.02
C ILE A 42 -12.48 -5.94 -13.45
N GLY A 43 -13.31 -6.73 -14.13
CA GLY A 43 -14.65 -7.11 -13.67
C GLY A 43 -15.56 -5.88 -13.50
N LEU A 44 -16.33 -5.83 -12.41
CA LEU A 44 -17.23 -4.69 -12.15
C LEU A 44 -16.48 -3.36 -12.03
N ASN A 45 -15.22 -3.37 -11.59
CA ASN A 45 -14.42 -2.15 -11.47
C ASN A 45 -14.11 -1.53 -12.84
N SER A 46 -14.00 -2.33 -13.92
CA SER A 46 -13.80 -1.78 -15.26
C SER A 46 -15.06 -1.08 -15.79
N GLY A 47 -16.25 -1.53 -15.38
CA GLY A 47 -17.51 -0.84 -15.67
C GLY A 47 -17.59 0.53 -14.98
N ILE A 48 -17.22 0.60 -13.70
CA ILE A 48 -17.17 1.86 -12.95
C ILE A 48 -16.12 2.81 -13.55
N LEU A 49 -14.99 2.28 -14.01
CA LEU A 49 -13.97 3.06 -14.70
C LEU A 49 -14.48 3.64 -16.01
N ALA A 50 -15.24 2.86 -16.79
CA ALA A 50 -15.83 3.32 -18.05
C ALA A 50 -16.76 4.52 -17.81
N ASP A 51 -17.58 4.47 -16.76
CA ASP A 51 -18.42 5.59 -16.34
C ASP A 51 -17.58 6.86 -16.05
N ALA A 52 -16.51 6.71 -15.27
CA ALA A 52 -15.63 7.81 -14.89
C ALA A 52 -14.90 8.44 -16.09
N VAL A 53 -14.43 7.61 -17.03
CA VAL A 53 -13.75 8.05 -18.26
C VAL A 53 -14.72 8.74 -19.22
N GLN A 54 -15.91 8.16 -19.43
CA GLN A 54 -16.94 8.76 -20.28
C GLN A 54 -17.39 10.13 -19.76
N ALA A 55 -17.53 10.26 -18.44
CA ALA A 55 -17.83 11.53 -17.77
C ALA A 55 -16.63 12.50 -17.71
N LYS A 56 -15.45 12.10 -18.22
CA LYS A 56 -14.18 12.86 -18.17
C LYS A 56 -13.77 13.24 -16.75
N LEU A 57 -14.09 12.40 -15.76
CA LEU A 57 -13.73 12.59 -14.35
C LEU A 57 -12.43 11.86 -13.99
N VAL A 58 -12.11 10.80 -14.72
CA VAL A 58 -10.85 10.05 -14.61
C VAL A 58 -10.24 9.88 -15.98
N GLU A 59 -8.93 10.08 -16.06
CA GLU A 59 -8.09 9.73 -17.21
C GLU A 59 -7.22 8.53 -16.84
N VAL A 60 -7.10 7.57 -17.76
CA VAL A 60 -6.22 6.41 -17.60
C VAL A 60 -5.11 6.46 -18.64
N THR A 61 -3.87 6.51 -18.17
CA THR A 61 -2.67 6.47 -19.02
C THR A 61 -1.78 5.31 -18.62
N GLN A 62 -0.93 4.86 -19.54
CA GLN A 62 0.17 3.95 -19.22
C GLN A 62 1.37 4.80 -18.80
N ASP A 63 1.81 4.64 -17.56
CA ASP A 63 2.88 5.45 -16.97
C ASP A 63 3.60 4.69 -15.84
N LEU A 64 4.60 5.34 -15.23
CA LEU A 64 5.29 4.83 -14.05
C LEU A 64 4.36 4.83 -12.82
N VAL A 65 4.08 3.65 -12.31
CA VAL A 65 3.28 3.41 -11.09
C VAL A 65 4.17 3.47 -9.86
N LEU A 66 4.80 4.62 -9.68
CA LEU A 66 5.61 4.95 -8.51
C LEU A 66 4.75 5.70 -7.48
N PHE A 67 4.97 5.41 -6.20
CA PHE A 67 4.23 6.08 -5.14
C PHE A 67 4.66 7.55 -5.02
N GLY A 68 3.71 8.47 -4.94
CA GLY A 68 4.01 9.90 -4.89
C GLY A 68 4.26 10.53 -6.27
N ARG A 69 3.62 9.99 -7.31
CA ARG A 69 3.76 10.45 -8.69
C ARG A 69 3.53 11.96 -8.85
N GLN A 70 2.56 12.50 -8.13
CA GLN A 70 2.16 13.91 -8.12
C GLN A 70 2.89 14.73 -7.07
N THR A 71 3.26 14.14 -5.93
CA THR A 71 3.63 14.92 -4.73
C THR A 71 5.08 14.71 -4.25
N ARG A 72 5.79 13.68 -4.74
CA ARG A 72 7.12 13.34 -4.24
C ARG A 72 8.22 13.69 -5.23
N PRO A 73 9.38 14.17 -4.74
CA PRO A 73 10.59 14.20 -5.53
C PRO A 73 10.89 12.83 -6.14
N ILE A 74 11.36 12.79 -7.39
CA ILE A 74 11.58 11.54 -8.16
C ILE A 74 12.38 10.51 -7.35
N HIS A 75 13.51 10.90 -6.73
CA HIS A 75 14.35 9.99 -5.96
C HIS A 75 13.62 9.37 -4.76
N ARG A 76 12.77 10.15 -4.08
CA ARG A 76 11.94 9.65 -2.97
C ARG A 76 10.81 8.75 -3.45
N ALA A 77 10.24 9.02 -4.62
CA ALA A 77 9.21 8.17 -5.21
C ALA A 77 9.79 6.77 -5.52
N ILE A 78 10.99 6.71 -6.09
CA ILE A 78 11.72 5.44 -6.34
C ILE A 78 12.04 4.75 -5.01
N ALA A 79 12.68 5.47 -4.06
CA ALA A 79 13.07 4.89 -2.77
C ALA A 79 11.87 4.38 -1.96
N SER A 80 10.69 4.98 -2.12
CA SER A 80 9.47 4.56 -1.42
C SER A 80 8.70 3.45 -2.13
N THR A 81 9.17 2.99 -3.30
CA THR A 81 8.51 1.94 -4.05
C THR A 81 8.89 0.59 -3.49
N THR A 82 7.90 -0.17 -3.02
CA THR A 82 8.07 -1.52 -2.47
C THR A 82 7.31 -2.58 -3.25
N THR A 83 6.62 -2.20 -4.34
CA THR A 83 5.91 -3.13 -5.22
C THR A 83 6.01 -2.63 -6.66
N PRO A 84 6.93 -3.18 -7.48
CA PRO A 84 7.94 -4.17 -7.10
C PRO A 84 8.97 -3.62 -6.12
N PHE A 85 9.56 -4.48 -5.29
CA PHE A 85 10.76 -4.12 -4.54
C PHE A 85 11.94 -4.00 -5.50
N LEU A 86 12.74 -2.94 -5.37
CA LEU A 86 13.92 -2.66 -6.20
C LEU A 86 15.18 -2.80 -5.35
N PRO A 87 15.83 -3.97 -5.30
CA PRO A 87 17.02 -4.20 -4.48
C PRO A 87 18.11 -3.15 -4.69
N GLY A 88 18.53 -2.50 -3.60
CA GLY A 88 19.54 -1.45 -3.62
C GLY A 88 19.05 -0.08 -4.09
N LEU A 89 17.75 0.11 -4.32
CA LEU A 89 17.11 1.40 -4.60
C LEU A 89 15.96 1.68 -3.62
N SER A 90 15.08 0.70 -3.40
CA SER A 90 14.01 0.78 -2.38
C SER A 90 14.64 0.97 -1.00
N GLY A 91 14.21 2.03 -0.30
CA GLY A 91 14.77 2.47 0.99
C GLY A 91 16.01 3.34 0.89
N GLU A 92 16.61 3.50 -0.29
CA GLU A 92 17.94 4.12 -0.47
C GLU A 92 17.83 5.44 -1.27
N GLU A 93 17.43 6.53 -0.61
CA GLU A 93 17.25 7.86 -1.25
C GLU A 93 18.51 8.34 -1.98
N ASP A 94 19.68 8.20 -1.36
CA ASP A 94 20.96 8.65 -1.95
C ASP A 94 21.34 7.86 -3.20
N ARG A 95 21.06 6.55 -3.21
CA ARG A 95 21.28 5.71 -4.40
C ARG A 95 20.29 6.05 -5.51
N CYS A 96 19.06 6.41 -5.15
CA CYS A 96 18.07 6.89 -6.12
C CYS A 96 18.49 8.24 -6.73
N LEU A 97 19.08 9.15 -5.96
CA LEU A 97 19.67 10.39 -6.48
C LEU A 97 20.82 10.08 -7.46
N ALA A 98 21.77 9.25 -7.05
CA ALA A 98 22.89 8.85 -7.90
C ALA A 98 22.43 8.15 -9.20
N LEU A 99 21.34 7.37 -9.14
CA LEU A 99 20.73 6.75 -10.30
C LEU A 99 20.21 7.81 -11.28
N LEU A 100 19.49 8.84 -10.80
CA LEU A 100 18.99 9.94 -11.64
C LEU A 100 20.11 10.74 -12.29
N ASP A 101 21.17 11.02 -11.53
CA ASP A 101 22.36 11.70 -12.04
C ASP A 101 23.02 10.88 -13.16
N SER A 102 23.13 9.55 -12.97
CA SER A 102 23.73 8.65 -13.96
C SER A 102 23.00 8.57 -15.30
N VAL A 103 21.71 8.95 -15.34
CA VAL A 103 20.90 9.01 -16.56
C VAL A 103 20.63 10.45 -17.02
N ASN A 104 21.27 11.45 -16.42
CA ASN A 104 21.07 12.87 -16.73
C ASN A 104 19.58 13.28 -16.67
N ILE A 105 18.92 12.95 -15.56
CA ILE A 105 17.56 13.45 -15.25
C ILE A 105 17.68 14.53 -14.17
N PRO A 106 17.45 15.81 -14.50
CA PRO A 106 17.45 16.88 -13.52
C PRO A 106 16.42 16.61 -12.43
N THR A 107 16.81 16.78 -11.17
CA THR A 107 15.92 16.56 -10.02
C THR A 107 15.11 17.79 -9.64
N LYS A 108 15.47 18.97 -10.13
CA LYS A 108 14.82 20.26 -9.87
C LYS A 108 14.60 21.07 -11.15
N VAL A 109 13.59 21.94 -11.10
CA VAL A 109 13.34 23.04 -12.06
C VAL A 109 13.01 24.27 -11.22
N GLU A 110 13.72 25.38 -11.43
CA GLU A 110 13.48 26.66 -10.74
C GLU A 110 13.34 26.48 -9.21
N ASP A 111 14.29 25.76 -8.60
CA ASP A 111 14.34 25.37 -7.18
C ASP A 111 13.22 24.45 -6.64
N ARG A 112 12.21 24.14 -7.44
CA ARG A 112 11.20 23.12 -7.13
C ARG A 112 11.73 21.72 -7.44
N TRP A 113 11.54 20.77 -6.52
CA TRP A 113 11.75 19.36 -6.81
C TRP A 113 10.75 18.86 -7.85
N ARG A 114 11.27 18.21 -8.90
CA ARG A 114 10.46 17.53 -9.91
C ARG A 114 9.87 16.25 -9.36
N THR A 115 8.68 15.92 -9.83
CA THR A 115 7.96 14.68 -9.54
C THR A 115 7.94 13.76 -10.77
N ILE A 116 7.36 12.57 -10.63
CA ILE A 116 7.25 11.62 -11.76
C ILE A 116 6.36 12.19 -12.87
N SER A 117 5.33 12.96 -12.52
CA SER A 117 4.47 13.63 -13.50
C SER A 117 5.20 14.70 -14.32
N ASP A 118 6.33 15.24 -13.83
CA ASP A 118 7.15 16.22 -14.55
C ASP A 118 8.09 15.58 -15.58
N LEU A 119 8.23 14.24 -15.59
CA LEU A 119 9.15 13.55 -16.50
C LEU A 119 8.56 13.43 -17.91
N SER A 120 9.38 13.76 -18.91
CA SER A 120 9.08 13.46 -20.31
C SER A 120 9.12 11.96 -20.58
N LEU A 121 8.51 11.53 -21.69
CA LEU A 121 8.53 10.11 -22.10
C LEU A 121 9.97 9.57 -22.28
N GLU A 122 10.86 10.38 -22.84
CA GLU A 122 12.28 10.04 -23.02
C GLU A 122 13.02 9.89 -21.68
N GLU A 123 12.76 10.78 -20.72
CA GLU A 123 13.30 10.64 -19.36
C GLU A 123 12.78 9.38 -18.66
N LYS A 124 11.48 9.09 -18.78
CA LYS A 124 10.87 7.88 -18.20
C LYS A 124 11.50 6.61 -18.79
N LYS A 125 11.72 6.55 -20.09
CA LYS A 125 12.41 5.42 -20.75
C LYS A 125 13.83 5.24 -20.20
N ARG A 126 14.64 6.30 -20.20
CA ARG A 126 16.02 6.24 -19.66
C ARG A 126 16.06 5.78 -18.20
N LEU A 127 15.12 6.25 -17.39
CA LEU A 127 14.98 5.84 -16.00
C LEU A 127 14.69 4.34 -15.87
N VAL A 128 13.69 3.84 -16.59
CA VAL A 128 13.33 2.41 -16.57
C VAL A 128 14.47 1.54 -17.09
N ASP A 129 15.09 1.91 -18.21
CA ASP A 129 16.21 1.17 -18.79
C ASP A 129 17.36 1.04 -17.80
N LYS A 130 17.65 2.12 -17.04
CA LYS A 130 18.69 2.09 -16.01
C LYS A 130 18.32 1.22 -14.83
N ILE A 131 17.05 1.22 -14.40
CA ILE A 131 16.57 0.32 -13.34
C ILE A 131 16.67 -1.14 -13.81
N ILE A 132 16.32 -1.45 -15.07
CA ILE A 132 16.48 -2.80 -15.63
C ILE A 132 17.95 -3.22 -15.63
N GLN A 133 18.86 -2.36 -16.10
CA GLN A 133 20.31 -2.63 -16.07
C GLN A 133 20.82 -2.87 -14.65
N HIS A 134 20.34 -2.09 -13.68
CA HIS A 134 20.67 -2.27 -12.26
C HIS A 134 20.20 -3.64 -11.75
N MET A 135 18.97 -4.06 -12.05
CA MET A 135 18.45 -5.39 -11.68
C MET A 135 19.28 -6.52 -12.30
N ILE A 136 19.62 -6.41 -13.59
CA ILE A 136 20.45 -7.40 -14.30
C ILE A 136 21.85 -7.49 -13.66
N SER A 137 22.43 -6.36 -13.24
CA SER A 137 23.75 -6.33 -12.58
C SER A 137 23.76 -7.10 -11.25
N LEU A 138 22.59 -7.17 -10.59
CA LEU A 138 22.38 -7.96 -9.37
C LEU A 138 22.01 -9.42 -9.67
N LYS A 139 22.07 -9.85 -10.94
CA LYS A 139 21.65 -11.18 -11.41
C LYS A 139 20.18 -11.49 -11.14
N LEU A 140 19.34 -10.46 -11.08
CA LEU A 140 17.88 -10.58 -10.94
C LEU A 140 17.20 -10.43 -12.30
N SER A 141 15.97 -10.92 -12.42
CA SER A 141 15.17 -10.71 -13.64
C SER A 141 14.86 -9.23 -13.82
N GLY A 142 15.25 -8.68 -14.97
CA GLY A 142 14.88 -7.32 -15.37
C GLY A 142 13.37 -7.13 -15.60
N GLU A 143 12.63 -8.22 -15.80
CA GLU A 143 11.18 -8.18 -16.04
C GLU A 143 10.41 -7.61 -14.84
N VAL A 144 10.94 -7.79 -13.61
CA VAL A 144 10.34 -7.22 -12.40
C VAL A 144 10.24 -5.69 -12.50
N ALA A 145 11.22 -5.04 -13.13
CA ALA A 145 11.18 -3.58 -13.32
C ALA A 145 10.08 -3.15 -14.32
N LEU A 146 9.59 -4.03 -15.19
CA LEU A 146 8.46 -3.74 -16.07
C LEU A 146 7.14 -3.60 -15.29
N GLU A 147 7.05 -4.15 -14.08
CA GLU A 147 5.90 -3.93 -13.18
C GLU A 147 5.78 -2.49 -12.66
N LEU A 148 6.83 -1.68 -12.86
CA LEU A 148 6.79 -0.23 -12.65
C LEU A 148 5.94 0.47 -13.71
N ILE A 149 5.69 -0.15 -14.86
CA ILE A 149 4.86 0.40 -15.94
C ILE A 149 3.46 -0.17 -15.82
N GLY A 150 2.46 0.69 -15.71
CA GLY A 150 1.08 0.27 -15.59
C GLY A 150 0.09 1.40 -15.73
N SER A 151 -1.17 1.07 -15.44
CA SER A 151 -2.28 2.00 -15.53
C SER A 151 -2.23 3.00 -14.37
N VAL A 152 -2.23 4.28 -14.70
CA VAL A 152 -2.32 5.39 -13.76
C VAL A 152 -3.68 6.05 -13.91
N TYR A 153 -4.37 6.22 -12.78
CA TYR A 153 -5.74 6.74 -12.72
C TYR A 153 -5.70 8.18 -12.20
N THR A 154 -5.82 9.14 -13.11
CA THR A 154 -5.73 10.57 -12.81
C THR A 154 -7.12 11.18 -12.70
N LEU A 155 -7.46 11.74 -11.53
CA LEU A 155 -8.74 12.43 -11.32
C LEU A 155 -8.67 13.84 -11.92
N THR A 156 -9.37 14.06 -13.02
CA THR A 156 -9.18 15.24 -13.89
C THR A 156 -9.70 16.54 -13.29
N LYS A 157 -10.54 16.47 -12.27
CA LYS A 157 -11.15 17.62 -11.57
C LYS A 157 -10.36 18.09 -10.34
N GLU A 158 -9.37 17.33 -9.91
CA GLU A 158 -8.53 17.67 -8.76
C GLU A 158 -7.32 18.50 -9.18
N GLU A 159 -6.81 19.35 -8.30
CA GLU A 159 -5.69 20.24 -8.61
C GLU A 159 -4.39 19.44 -8.89
N PRO A 160 -3.64 19.72 -9.97
CA PRO A 160 -2.32 19.11 -10.21
C PRO A 160 -1.37 19.28 -9.03
N SER A 161 -0.39 18.38 -8.90
CA SER A 161 0.58 18.39 -7.78
C SER A 161 -0.03 18.18 -6.39
N THR A 162 -1.29 17.76 -6.29
CA THR A 162 -1.93 17.33 -5.05
C THR A 162 -2.07 15.81 -4.99
N PRO A 163 -2.11 15.20 -3.79
CA PRO A 163 -2.38 13.77 -3.65
C PRO A 163 -3.77 13.37 -4.16
N LEU A 164 -4.72 14.31 -4.28
CA LEU A 164 -6.09 14.03 -4.76
C LEU A 164 -6.11 13.72 -6.27
N ARG A 165 -5.16 14.26 -7.01
CA ARG A 165 -5.03 14.09 -8.47
C ARG A 165 -4.73 12.65 -8.89
N ASP A 166 -4.07 11.87 -8.05
CA ASP A 166 -3.71 10.48 -8.34
C ASP A 166 -4.51 9.52 -7.46
N GLY A 167 -5.22 8.56 -8.07
CA GLY A 167 -6.13 7.69 -7.34
C GLY A 167 -5.47 6.87 -6.21
N ARG A 168 -4.19 6.50 -6.34
CA ARG A 168 -3.45 5.75 -5.31
C ARG A 168 -2.93 6.65 -4.19
N GLU A 169 -2.51 7.86 -4.53
CA GLU A 169 -2.13 8.86 -3.52
C GLU A 169 -3.35 9.32 -2.71
N TYR A 170 -4.49 9.51 -3.38
CA TYR A 170 -5.73 9.86 -2.71
C TYR A 170 -6.17 8.74 -1.77
N ALA A 171 -6.14 7.48 -2.24
CA ALA A 171 -6.44 6.34 -1.37
C ALA A 171 -5.52 6.29 -0.13
N SER A 172 -4.25 6.63 -0.30
CA SER A 172 -3.27 6.66 0.79
C SER A 172 -3.51 7.80 1.78
N LEU A 173 -3.93 8.97 1.30
CA LEU A 173 -4.37 10.09 2.13
C LEU A 173 -5.58 9.69 2.98
N LEU A 174 -6.62 9.12 2.37
CA LEU A 174 -7.81 8.65 3.08
C LEU A 174 -7.48 7.58 4.12
N ASN A 175 -6.65 6.59 3.75
CA ASN A 175 -6.18 5.55 4.66
C ASN A 175 -5.42 6.13 5.86
N SER A 176 -4.62 7.17 5.64
CA SER A 176 -3.90 7.83 6.74
C SER A 176 -4.87 8.52 7.71
N CYS A 177 -5.92 9.17 7.20
CA CYS A 177 -6.94 9.80 8.04
C CYS A 177 -7.62 8.77 8.96
N GLY A 178 -8.00 7.61 8.41
CA GLY A 178 -8.59 6.52 9.21
C GLY A 178 -7.63 5.96 10.26
N ARG A 179 -6.37 5.68 9.89
CA ARG A 179 -5.36 5.11 10.81
C ARG A 179 -4.94 6.06 11.91
N MET A 180 -5.03 7.37 11.65
CA MET A 180 -4.72 8.43 12.61
C MET A 180 -5.94 8.84 13.46
N GLY A 181 -7.03 8.07 13.42
CA GLY A 181 -8.22 8.33 14.24
C GLY A 181 -9.02 9.56 13.79
N LYS A 182 -8.85 10.01 12.54
CA LYS A 182 -9.55 11.17 11.95
C LYS A 182 -10.33 10.79 10.69
N PRO A 183 -11.21 9.75 10.71
CA PRO A 183 -11.97 9.34 9.52
C PRO A 183 -12.91 10.45 8.99
N GLY A 184 -13.35 11.36 9.85
CA GLY A 184 -14.17 12.51 9.45
C GLY A 184 -13.51 13.39 8.39
N LEU A 185 -12.18 13.54 8.43
CA LEU A 185 -11.44 14.25 7.37
C LEU A 185 -11.59 13.51 6.04
N GLY A 186 -11.43 12.19 6.02
CA GLY A 186 -11.60 11.40 4.80
C GLY A 186 -13.01 11.52 4.20
N ILE A 187 -14.05 11.57 5.04
CA ILE A 187 -15.42 11.81 4.61
C ILE A 187 -15.57 13.22 4.02
N ALA A 188 -15.04 14.25 4.69
CA ALA A 188 -15.09 15.63 4.20
C ALA A 188 -14.40 15.79 2.83
N LEU A 189 -13.25 15.14 2.63
CA LEU A 189 -12.59 15.08 1.31
C LEU A 189 -13.46 14.40 0.26
N GLY A 190 -14.10 13.27 0.62
CA GLY A 190 -15.05 12.58 -0.24
C GLY A 190 -16.24 13.47 -0.64
N LEU A 191 -16.69 14.34 0.25
CA LEU A 191 -17.78 15.30 -0.01
C LEU A 191 -17.34 16.55 -0.78
N GLY A 192 -16.06 16.66 -1.15
CA GLY A 192 -15.56 17.77 -1.97
C GLY A 192 -14.91 18.92 -1.20
N ASP A 193 -14.68 18.80 0.12
CA ASP A 193 -13.93 19.84 0.84
C ASP A 193 -12.46 19.85 0.38
N ARG A 194 -12.02 20.99 -0.15
CA ARG A 194 -10.65 21.25 -0.61
C ARG A 194 -9.97 22.38 0.19
N GLY A 195 -10.61 22.87 1.25
CA GLY A 195 -10.10 23.90 2.15
C GLY A 195 -9.48 23.30 3.41
N GLY A 196 -9.97 23.72 4.58
CA GLY A 196 -9.38 23.38 5.88
C GLY A 196 -9.25 21.87 6.15
N SER A 197 -10.25 21.06 5.78
CA SER A 197 -10.17 19.60 5.96
C SER A 197 -9.06 18.98 5.11
N PHE A 198 -8.78 19.55 3.93
CA PHE A 198 -7.70 19.07 3.06
C PHE A 198 -6.32 19.48 3.55
N GLU A 199 -6.16 20.69 4.06
CA GLU A 199 -4.93 21.12 4.74
C GLU A 199 -4.63 20.24 5.95
N GLU A 200 -5.64 19.97 6.78
CA GLU A 200 -5.48 19.10 7.95
C GLU A 200 -5.16 17.66 7.54
N ALA A 201 -5.84 17.11 6.53
CA ALA A 201 -5.56 15.77 6.03
C ALA A 201 -4.10 15.62 5.54
N GLN A 202 -3.54 16.66 4.91
CA GLN A 202 -2.13 16.65 4.49
C GLN A 202 -1.16 16.67 5.68
N GLN A 203 -1.48 17.41 6.74
CA GLN A 203 -0.70 17.41 7.99
C GLN A 203 -0.74 16.02 8.63
N VAL A 204 -1.93 15.44 8.76
CA VAL A 204 -2.16 14.09 9.28
C VAL A 204 -1.38 13.05 8.48
N TYR A 205 -1.37 13.16 7.16
CA TYR A 205 -0.59 12.27 6.30
C TYR A 205 0.92 12.42 6.52
N SER A 206 1.42 13.64 6.74
CA SER A 206 2.82 13.89 7.09
C SER A 206 3.21 13.26 8.43
N GLU A 207 2.37 13.41 9.46
CA GLU A 207 2.55 12.79 10.77
C GLU A 207 2.52 11.26 10.69
N TYR A 208 1.53 10.71 9.98
CA TYR A 208 1.40 9.28 9.72
C TYR A 208 2.70 8.70 9.14
N ARG A 209 3.31 9.39 8.17
CA ARG A 209 4.61 8.97 7.60
C ARG A 209 5.75 9.03 8.61
N LYS A 210 5.81 10.06 9.45
CA LYS A 210 6.82 10.15 10.53
C LYS A 210 6.69 8.97 11.51
N PHE A 211 5.47 8.59 11.87
CA PHE A 211 5.23 7.41 12.72
C PHE A 211 5.68 6.12 12.05
N LEU A 212 5.35 5.91 10.78
CA LEU A 212 5.81 4.72 10.04
C LEU A 212 7.34 4.65 9.99
N SER A 213 8.02 5.76 9.66
CA SER A 213 9.48 5.81 9.67
C SER A 213 10.06 5.50 11.06
N LYS A 214 9.46 6.03 12.13
CA LYS A 214 9.86 5.72 13.51
C LYS A 214 9.74 4.22 13.81
N TYR A 215 8.64 3.58 13.44
CA TYR A 215 8.45 2.15 13.66
C TYR A 215 9.44 1.30 12.87
N MET A 216 9.67 1.64 11.60
CA MET A 216 10.64 0.91 10.77
C MET A 216 12.06 1.04 11.30
N ASN A 217 12.46 2.23 11.77
CA ASN A 217 13.76 2.43 12.41
C ASN A 217 13.90 1.65 13.73
N TRP A 218 12.83 1.58 14.52
CA TRP A 218 12.84 0.78 15.74
C TRP A 218 12.99 -0.72 15.41
N ILE A 219 12.27 -1.23 14.40
CA ILE A 219 12.35 -2.64 13.98
C ILE A 219 13.79 -3.02 13.54
N THR A 220 14.50 -2.10 12.89
CA THR A 220 15.87 -2.37 12.42
C THR A 220 16.93 -2.24 13.51
N GLN A 221 16.69 -1.40 14.53
CA GLN A 221 17.66 -1.12 15.59
C GLN A 221 17.54 -2.03 16.80
N ASP A 222 16.33 -2.49 17.16
CA ASP A 222 16.09 -3.34 18.32
C ASP A 222 16.06 -4.82 17.92
N PRO A 223 17.06 -5.64 18.30
CA PRO A 223 17.10 -7.06 17.95
C PRO A 223 15.93 -7.88 18.51
N LYS A 224 15.22 -7.39 19.53
CA LYS A 224 14.07 -8.06 20.14
C LYS A 224 12.75 -7.73 19.46
N SER A 225 12.73 -6.68 18.63
CA SER A 225 11.53 -6.23 17.94
C SER A 225 11.01 -7.26 16.93
N LEU A 226 11.89 -8.10 16.39
CA LEU A 226 11.58 -9.01 15.29
C LEU A 226 12.11 -10.42 15.57
N VAL A 227 11.24 -11.40 15.44
CA VAL A 227 11.54 -12.83 15.61
C VAL A 227 11.21 -13.57 14.32
N GLN A 228 12.16 -14.37 13.83
CA GLN A 228 11.90 -15.28 12.72
C GLN A 228 11.69 -16.70 13.26
N LYS A 229 10.60 -17.35 12.84
CA LYS A 229 10.25 -18.70 13.29
C LYS A 229 9.57 -19.45 12.14
N GLY A 230 10.22 -20.50 11.62
CA GLY A 230 9.71 -21.26 10.48
C GLY A 230 9.28 -20.37 9.31
N HIS A 231 7.99 -20.45 8.95
CA HIS A 231 7.34 -19.66 7.90
C HIS A 231 6.89 -18.26 8.34
N LEU A 232 7.26 -17.82 9.54
CA LEU A 232 6.82 -16.55 10.13
C LEU A 232 7.98 -15.57 10.32
N VAL A 233 7.64 -14.29 10.12
CA VAL A 233 8.38 -13.14 10.62
C VAL A 233 7.43 -12.39 11.54
N ILE A 234 7.79 -12.24 12.81
CA ILE A 234 6.90 -11.72 13.85
C ILE A 234 7.53 -10.46 14.44
N VAL A 235 6.85 -9.33 14.29
CA VAL A 235 7.19 -8.08 14.98
C VAL A 235 6.40 -8.00 16.29
N ARG A 236 7.12 -7.84 17.40
CA ARG A 236 6.60 -7.71 18.77
C ARG A 236 6.46 -6.25 19.16
N GLY A 237 5.41 -5.61 18.67
CA GLY A 237 5.18 -4.17 18.77
C GLY A 237 4.50 -3.71 20.07
N GLU A 238 4.32 -4.58 21.06
CA GLU A 238 3.65 -4.25 22.32
C GLU A 238 4.30 -3.04 23.01
N GLY A 239 3.50 -2.00 23.29
CA GLY A 239 3.97 -0.76 23.91
C GLY A 239 4.73 0.19 22.97
N VAL A 240 4.91 -0.18 21.70
CA VAL A 240 5.63 0.65 20.70
C VAL A 240 4.74 1.01 19.51
N ILE A 241 4.13 0.00 18.87
CA ILE A 241 3.31 0.18 17.67
C ILE A 241 1.85 0.39 18.06
N ASP A 242 1.26 1.49 17.62
CA ASP A 242 -0.18 1.75 17.80
C ASP A 242 -1.02 0.67 17.08
N GLU A 243 -2.11 0.25 17.72
CA GLU A 243 -2.98 -0.81 17.20
C GLU A 243 -3.56 -0.54 15.81
N ASN A 244 -3.72 0.74 15.41
CA ASN A 244 -4.21 1.16 14.10
C ASN A 244 -3.11 1.13 13.02
N MET A 245 -1.85 1.03 13.43
CA MET A 245 -0.68 1.07 12.57
C MET A 245 -0.15 -0.32 12.19
N THR A 246 -0.53 -1.36 12.94
CA THR A 246 -0.12 -2.77 12.72
C THR A 246 -0.27 -3.23 11.26
N GLY A 247 -1.41 -2.92 10.63
CA GLY A 247 -1.66 -3.28 9.23
C GLY A 247 -0.75 -2.54 8.23
N ALA A 248 -0.31 -1.31 8.54
CA ALA A 248 0.58 -0.55 7.67
C ALA A 248 2.02 -1.05 7.81
N VAL A 249 2.48 -1.25 9.04
CA VAL A 249 3.81 -1.79 9.34
C VAL A 249 3.99 -3.18 8.72
N SER A 250 3.00 -4.07 8.91
CA SER A 250 3.05 -5.42 8.31
C SER A 250 3.07 -5.37 6.77
N SER A 251 2.35 -4.43 6.15
CA SER A 251 2.35 -4.27 4.69
C SER A 251 3.71 -3.80 4.18
N ILE A 252 4.34 -2.83 4.84
CA ILE A 252 5.68 -2.34 4.48
C ILE A 252 6.70 -3.47 4.58
N LEU A 253 6.73 -4.19 5.71
CA LEU A 253 7.66 -5.31 5.94
C LEU A 253 7.47 -6.47 4.96
N SER A 254 6.22 -6.81 4.64
CA SER A 254 5.93 -7.86 3.67
C SER A 254 6.37 -7.44 2.26
N SER A 255 6.17 -6.16 1.90
CA SER A 255 6.54 -5.63 0.58
C SER A 255 8.04 -5.37 0.41
N SER A 256 8.80 -5.18 1.50
CA SER A 256 10.25 -4.94 1.42
C SER A 256 11.06 -6.18 1.05
N ASN A 257 10.44 -7.37 1.03
CA ASN A 257 11.06 -8.65 0.72
C ASN A 257 12.33 -8.96 1.54
N LEU A 258 12.53 -8.29 2.68
CA LEU A 258 13.71 -8.45 3.56
C LEU A 258 13.88 -9.88 4.05
N PHE A 259 12.78 -10.63 4.15
CA PHE A 259 12.74 -11.98 4.69
C PHE A 259 12.37 -13.04 3.63
N GLY A 260 12.37 -12.64 2.36
CA GLY A 260 11.99 -13.48 1.23
C GLY A 260 10.48 -13.66 1.04
N GLY A 261 10.11 -14.21 -0.12
CA GLY A 261 8.72 -14.38 -0.54
C GLY A 261 7.97 -15.55 0.11
N SER A 262 8.65 -16.37 0.93
CA SER A 262 8.11 -17.62 1.48
C SER A 262 7.61 -17.51 2.94
N LYS A 263 7.62 -16.32 3.52
CA LYS A 263 7.22 -16.09 4.91
C LYS A 263 6.00 -15.18 5.03
N VAL A 264 5.15 -15.51 5.99
CA VAL A 264 4.05 -14.63 6.44
C VAL A 264 4.61 -13.64 7.45
N THR A 265 4.29 -12.36 7.24
CA THR A 265 4.65 -11.27 8.17
C THR A 265 3.52 -11.06 9.16
N LEU A 266 3.84 -11.10 10.45
CA LEU A 266 2.95 -10.77 11.55
C LEU A 266 3.45 -9.51 12.26
N VAL A 267 2.56 -8.59 12.55
CA VAL A 267 2.80 -7.51 13.52
C VAL A 267 1.82 -7.68 14.67
N VAL A 268 2.35 -7.85 15.87
CA VAL A 268 1.58 -8.03 17.10
C VAL A 268 1.72 -6.79 17.97
N THR A 269 0.63 -6.35 18.60
CA THR A 269 0.66 -5.30 19.64
C THR A 269 -0.49 -5.51 20.63
N ALA A 270 -0.55 -4.69 21.68
CA ALA A 270 -1.67 -4.66 22.60
C ALA A 270 -2.76 -3.69 22.11
N THR A 271 -4.03 -4.09 22.20
CA THR A 271 -5.17 -3.18 22.06
C THR A 271 -5.30 -2.30 23.30
N LYS A 272 -6.08 -1.22 23.21
CA LYS A 272 -6.43 -0.41 24.38
C LYS A 272 -7.16 -1.20 25.47
N GLU A 273 -7.84 -2.26 25.09
CA GLU A 273 -8.60 -3.16 25.98
C GLU A 273 -7.71 -4.25 26.61
N GLY A 274 -6.42 -4.31 26.25
CA GLY A 274 -5.44 -5.22 26.84
C GLY A 274 -5.33 -6.58 26.13
N GLU A 275 -6.06 -6.79 25.04
CA GLU A 275 -5.97 -7.95 24.16
C GLU A 275 -4.76 -7.86 23.21
N SER A 276 -4.38 -8.96 22.58
CA SER A 276 -3.34 -8.98 21.57
C SER A 276 -3.93 -8.85 20.17
N LYS A 277 -3.58 -7.78 19.46
CA LYS A 277 -3.93 -7.56 18.06
C LYS A 277 -2.83 -8.07 17.15
N VAL A 278 -3.22 -8.84 16.14
CA VAL A 278 -2.33 -9.43 15.14
C VAL A 278 -2.75 -8.95 13.76
N SER A 279 -1.82 -8.35 13.01
CA SER A 279 -1.98 -8.09 11.58
C SER A 279 -1.07 -9.04 10.78
N ALA A 280 -1.67 -9.82 9.88
CA ALA A 280 -0.98 -10.78 9.04
C ALA A 280 -0.91 -10.32 7.58
N ARG A 281 0.23 -10.56 6.94
CA ARG A 281 0.46 -10.32 5.51
C ARG A 281 1.17 -11.51 4.87
N GLY A 282 0.59 -12.01 3.79
CA GLY A 282 1.18 -13.02 2.92
C GLY A 282 1.75 -12.37 1.66
N THR A 283 2.36 -13.20 0.81
CA THR A 283 2.89 -12.80 -0.50
C THR A 283 2.08 -13.50 -1.59
N ASP A 284 2.09 -12.96 -2.82
CA ASP A 284 1.41 -13.60 -3.95
C ASP A 284 1.92 -15.04 -4.18
N GLN A 285 3.21 -15.30 -3.92
CA GLN A 285 3.80 -16.64 -3.97
C GLN A 285 3.13 -17.61 -2.98
N LEU A 286 2.82 -17.16 -1.76
CA LEU A 286 2.14 -17.98 -0.76
C LEU A 286 0.67 -18.22 -1.11
N ILE A 287 -0.02 -17.22 -1.66
CA ILE A 287 -1.41 -17.36 -2.11
C ILE A 287 -1.52 -18.40 -3.23
N GLN A 288 -0.58 -18.36 -4.19
CA GLN A 288 -0.52 -19.37 -5.26
C GLN A 288 -0.31 -20.80 -4.73
N LYS A 289 0.30 -20.94 -3.55
CA LYS A 289 0.47 -22.22 -2.85
C LYS A 289 -0.72 -22.62 -1.97
N GLY A 290 -1.80 -21.84 -1.98
CA GLY A 290 -3.04 -22.14 -1.25
C GLY A 290 -3.20 -21.43 0.09
N LEU A 291 -2.31 -20.49 0.45
CA LEU A 291 -2.47 -19.71 1.68
C LEU A 291 -3.76 -18.86 1.62
N ASN A 292 -4.56 -18.93 2.69
CA ASN A 292 -5.68 -18.00 2.90
C ASN A 292 -5.70 -17.52 4.35
N LEU A 293 -5.07 -16.36 4.60
CA LEU A 293 -4.93 -15.80 5.95
C LEU A 293 -6.28 -15.44 6.57
N GLY A 294 -7.19 -14.86 5.79
CA GLY A 294 -8.53 -14.51 6.25
C GLY A 294 -9.28 -15.71 6.82
N LYS A 295 -9.26 -16.83 6.10
CA LYS A 295 -9.92 -18.07 6.53
C LYS A 295 -9.23 -18.69 7.74
N ILE A 296 -7.89 -18.74 7.74
CA ILE A 296 -7.11 -19.28 8.86
C ILE A 296 -7.42 -18.50 10.15
N LEU A 297 -7.39 -17.17 10.10
CA LEU A 297 -7.65 -16.34 11.28
C LEU A 297 -9.12 -16.42 11.73
N GLN A 298 -10.07 -16.47 10.79
CA GLN A 298 -11.49 -16.66 11.11
C GLN A 298 -11.74 -17.96 11.89
N ASP A 299 -11.07 -19.06 11.51
CA ASP A 299 -11.28 -20.35 12.15
C ASP A 299 -10.44 -20.52 13.44
N LEU A 300 -9.30 -19.83 13.54
CA LEU A 300 -8.34 -20.01 14.63
C LEU A 300 -8.59 -19.06 15.81
N SER A 301 -8.80 -17.77 15.56
CA SER A 301 -8.88 -16.74 16.61
C SER A 301 -9.95 -17.01 17.68
N PRO A 302 -11.16 -17.54 17.35
CA PRO A 302 -12.16 -17.90 18.35
C PRO A 302 -11.68 -18.94 19.37
N LYS A 303 -10.75 -19.83 19.00
CA LYS A 303 -10.18 -20.85 19.90
C LYS A 303 -9.24 -20.25 20.96
N PHE A 304 -8.86 -18.98 20.81
CA PHE A 304 -7.97 -18.24 21.69
C PHE A 304 -8.64 -16.96 22.25
N GLY A 305 -9.97 -17.01 22.37
CA GLY A 305 -10.77 -15.98 23.06
C GLY A 305 -10.93 -14.68 22.29
N GLY A 306 -10.75 -14.68 20.96
CA GLY A 306 -10.97 -13.48 20.16
C GLY A 306 -11.61 -13.76 18.81
N TYR A 307 -11.35 -12.90 17.84
CA TYR A 307 -11.98 -12.94 16.52
C TYR A 307 -10.97 -12.58 15.44
N GLY A 308 -11.20 -13.04 14.22
CA GLY A 308 -10.28 -12.81 13.12
C GLY A 308 -10.95 -12.92 11.76
N GLY A 309 -10.29 -12.39 10.74
CA GLY A 309 -10.78 -12.43 9.37
C GLY A 309 -10.04 -11.47 8.45
N GLY A 310 -10.46 -11.43 7.19
CA GLY A 310 -9.89 -10.56 6.17
C GLY A 310 -9.79 -11.27 4.82
N HIS A 311 -8.85 -10.83 4.01
CA HIS A 311 -8.54 -11.41 2.71
C HIS A 311 -7.50 -12.52 2.82
N ASP A 312 -7.34 -13.26 1.73
CA ASP A 312 -6.33 -14.32 1.58
C ASP A 312 -4.90 -13.81 1.84
N ILE A 313 -4.55 -12.64 1.31
CA ILE A 313 -3.22 -12.01 1.44
C ILE A 313 -3.06 -11.10 2.66
N ALA A 314 -4.15 -10.58 3.20
CA ALA A 314 -4.12 -9.59 4.28
C ALA A 314 -5.29 -9.79 5.23
N ALA A 315 -4.98 -10.13 6.48
CA ALA A 315 -5.98 -10.41 7.49
C ALA A 315 -5.55 -9.88 8.87
N GLY A 316 -6.51 -9.81 9.78
CA GLY A 316 -6.29 -9.37 11.15
C GLY A 316 -7.01 -10.27 12.15
N ALA A 317 -6.51 -10.28 13.37
CA ALA A 317 -7.11 -10.99 14.48
C ALA A 317 -6.89 -10.25 15.80
N THR A 318 -7.77 -10.50 16.74
CA THR A 318 -7.58 -10.21 18.16
C THR A 318 -7.63 -11.53 18.92
N VAL A 319 -6.80 -11.69 19.94
CA VAL A 319 -6.75 -12.86 20.82
C VAL A 319 -6.46 -12.43 22.26
N GLU A 320 -6.83 -13.25 23.23
CA GLU A 320 -6.49 -12.99 24.62
C GLU A 320 -4.96 -12.93 24.81
N ARG A 321 -4.49 -11.97 25.62
CA ARG A 321 -3.06 -11.73 25.83
C ARG A 321 -2.31 -12.97 26.35
N GLN A 322 -2.92 -13.71 27.27
CA GLN A 322 -2.35 -14.94 27.83
C GLN A 322 -2.25 -16.10 26.82
N SER A 323 -3.04 -16.02 25.75
CA SER A 323 -3.18 -17.06 24.73
C SER A 323 -2.30 -16.81 23.50
N LEU A 324 -1.61 -15.66 23.42
CA LEU A 324 -0.86 -15.22 22.24
C LEU A 324 0.20 -16.23 21.77
N GLU A 325 1.05 -16.74 22.65
CA GLU A 325 2.13 -17.66 22.25
C GLU A 325 1.59 -19.01 21.75
N SER A 326 0.52 -19.50 22.37
CA SER A 326 -0.19 -20.71 21.94
C SER A 326 -0.87 -20.49 20.58
N PHE A 327 -1.48 -19.32 20.38
CA PHE A 327 -2.06 -18.92 19.11
C PHE A 327 -1.00 -18.87 18.01
N LEU A 328 0.13 -18.18 18.22
CA LEU A 328 1.20 -18.06 17.22
C LEU A 328 1.79 -19.42 16.83
N THR A 329 1.94 -20.33 17.80
CA THR A 329 2.41 -21.69 17.55
C THR A 329 1.42 -22.50 16.71
N GLN A 330 0.13 -22.42 17.01
CA GLN A 330 -0.89 -23.11 16.22
C GLN A 330 -1.07 -22.49 14.83
N PHE A 331 -0.94 -21.17 14.73
CA PHE A 331 -0.99 -20.42 13.48
C PHE A 331 0.14 -20.84 12.53
N GLU A 332 1.37 -20.96 13.03
CA GLU A 332 2.52 -21.46 12.28
C GLU A 332 2.27 -22.87 11.70
N LYS A 333 1.81 -23.81 12.53
CA LYS A 333 1.46 -25.17 12.09
C LYS A 333 0.36 -25.18 11.02
N THR A 334 -0.63 -24.30 11.18
CA THR A 334 -1.74 -24.20 10.22
C THR A 334 -1.23 -23.70 8.86
N ILE A 335 -0.33 -22.70 8.86
CA ILE A 335 0.33 -22.22 7.64
C ILE A 335 1.13 -23.33 6.97
N GLU A 336 1.95 -24.06 7.74
CA GLU A 336 2.75 -25.18 7.22
C GLU A 336 1.89 -26.26 6.56
N SER A 337 0.72 -26.56 7.14
CA SER A 337 -0.23 -27.52 6.55
C SER A 337 -1.04 -27.00 5.35
N SER A 338 -1.14 -25.67 5.20
CA SER A 338 -1.98 -25.03 4.18
C SER A 338 -1.25 -24.79 2.87
N ILE A 339 0.07 -24.58 2.93
CA ILE A 339 0.92 -24.28 1.79
C ILE A 339 1.39 -25.60 1.16
N LYS A 340 1.05 -25.84 -0.10
CA LYS A 340 1.51 -27.00 -0.89
C LYS A 340 2.70 -26.68 -1.79
#